data_AF-A0A6A4X522-F1
#
_entry.id   AF-A0A6A4X522-F1
#
_cell.length_a   1.000
_cell.length_b   1.000
_cell.length_c   1.000
_cell.angle_alpha   90.00
_cell.angle_beta   90.00
_cell.angle_gamma   90.00
#
_symmetry.space_group_name_H-M   'P 1'
#
loop_
_entity.id
_entity.type
_entity.pdbx_description
1 polymer ?
#
loop_
_entity_poly.entity_id
_entity_poly.type
_entity_poly.pdbx_seq_one_letter_code
_entity_poly.pdbx_strand_id
1 'polypeptide(L)'
;MDQRVKKRVLHAGRGSLPPFADGDRVKFHFRSETTDEEPVLLDDSRKYKPMELILGKQFKLEVLEACVKTMLLGEVAEFTIDKALLHAYPIVAKTLRAAWDPAHKPPPTASGCCGMMMAAQQPQLGYPDLDGLLQRPQNLRIVIELLSAEAKSDYERESWALNEQEKLASVHRAARARQRPLP
;
A
#
# COMPACT_ATOMS: atom_id res chain seq x y z
N MET A 1 2.84 -2.76 -21.20
CA MET A 1 3.11 -3.45 -19.93
C MET A 1 4.37 -4.28 -20.10
N ASP A 2 5.26 -4.35 -19.10
CA ASP A 2 6.46 -5.20 -19.17
C ASP A 2 6.06 -6.66 -19.49
N GLN A 3 6.81 -7.35 -20.35
CA GLN A 3 6.57 -8.77 -20.70
C GLN A 3 6.62 -9.70 -19.48
N ARG A 4 7.22 -9.24 -18.38
CA ARG A 4 7.28 -9.90 -17.07
C ARG A 4 6.02 -9.75 -16.24
N VAL A 5 4.98 -9.07 -16.74
CA VAL A 5 3.68 -8.97 -16.09
C VAL A 5 2.59 -9.52 -17.02
N LYS A 6 1.84 -10.52 -16.54
CA LYS A 6 0.69 -11.07 -17.25
C LYS A 6 -0.59 -10.66 -16.54
N LYS A 7 -1.43 -9.90 -17.23
CA LYS A 7 -2.74 -9.45 -16.73
C LYS A 7 -3.86 -10.39 -17.20
N ARG A 8 -4.77 -10.73 -16.31
CA ARG A 8 -6.07 -11.37 -16.61
C ARG A 8 -7.19 -10.61 -15.90
N VAL A 9 -8.14 -10.07 -16.66
CA VAL A 9 -9.31 -9.40 -16.08
C VAL A 9 -10.27 -10.45 -15.55
N LEU A 10 -10.66 -10.34 -14.28
CA LEU A 10 -11.63 -11.21 -13.61
C LEU A 10 -13.03 -10.57 -13.58
N HIS A 11 -13.08 -9.25 -13.39
CA HIS A 11 -14.30 -8.46 -13.51
C HIS A 11 -13.98 -7.18 -14.28
N ALA A 12 -14.72 -6.93 -15.36
CA ALA A 12 -14.54 -5.71 -16.13
C ALA A 12 -14.95 -4.49 -15.31
N GLY A 13 -14.14 -3.43 -15.36
CA GLY A 13 -14.53 -2.14 -14.79
C GLY A 13 -15.52 -1.40 -15.70
N ARG A 14 -15.80 -0.15 -15.35
CA ARG A 14 -16.79 0.70 -16.03
C ARG A 14 -16.16 1.98 -16.55
N GLY A 15 -16.80 2.56 -17.56
CA GLY A 15 -16.38 3.84 -18.14
C GLY A 15 -15.11 3.72 -18.98
N SER A 16 -14.37 4.82 -19.06
CA SER A 16 -13.09 4.92 -19.78
C SER A 16 -11.91 4.79 -18.82
N LEU A 17 -10.73 4.47 -19.38
CA LEU A 17 -9.50 4.45 -18.62
C LEU A 17 -9.24 5.84 -18.00
N PRO A 18 -9.01 5.92 -16.68
CA PRO A 18 -8.61 7.17 -16.05
C PRO A 18 -7.32 7.72 -16.67
N PRO A 19 -7.10 9.04 -16.65
CA PRO A 19 -5.90 9.65 -17.22
C PRO A 19 -4.62 9.25 -16.48
N PHE A 20 -4.72 8.95 -15.17
CA PHE A 20 -3.62 8.51 -14.31
C PHE A 20 -2.38 9.43 -14.40
N ALA A 21 -2.62 10.73 -14.26
CA ALA A 21 -1.56 11.73 -14.30
C ALA A 21 -0.65 11.62 -13.06
N ASP A 22 0.57 12.11 -13.18
CA ASP A 22 1.50 12.14 -12.05
C ASP A 22 0.94 13.03 -10.94
N GLY A 23 0.95 12.50 -9.71
CA GLY A 23 0.34 13.13 -8.54
C GLY A 23 -1.10 12.73 -8.29
N ASP A 24 -1.78 12.04 -9.21
CA ASP A 24 -3.12 11.50 -8.95
C ASP A 24 -3.08 10.46 -7.83
N ARG A 25 -4.17 10.38 -7.06
CA ARG A 25 -4.34 9.41 -5.98
C ARG A 25 -5.23 8.28 -6.47
N VAL A 26 -4.75 7.04 -6.35
CA VAL A 26 -5.56 5.85 -6.60
C VAL A 26 -5.79 5.08 -5.31
N LYS A 27 -6.99 4.54 -5.15
CA LYS A 27 -7.37 3.67 -4.05
C LYS A 27 -7.77 2.30 -4.58
N PHE A 28 -7.20 1.25 -4.02
CA PHE A 28 -7.47 -0.11 -4.47
C PHE A 28 -7.36 -1.14 -3.36
N HIS A 29 -8.10 -2.23 -3.49
CA HIS A 29 -7.82 -3.44 -2.74
C HIS A 29 -6.84 -4.32 -3.49
N PHE A 30 -6.03 -5.08 -2.77
CA PHE A 30 -5.19 -6.10 -3.37
C PHE A 30 -5.08 -7.33 -2.48
N ARG A 31 -4.86 -8.47 -3.13
CA ARG A 31 -4.52 -9.74 -2.51
C ARG A 31 -3.31 -10.32 -3.23
N SER A 32 -2.27 -10.67 -2.50
CA SER A 32 -1.03 -11.22 -3.05
C SER A 32 -0.77 -12.62 -2.53
N GLU A 33 -0.40 -13.51 -3.43
CA GLU A 33 -0.03 -14.89 -3.12
C GLU A 33 1.16 -15.33 -3.97
N THR A 34 1.94 -16.29 -3.48
CA THR A 34 2.99 -16.93 -4.27
C THR A 34 2.38 -17.76 -5.41
N THR A 35 3.21 -18.12 -6.40
CA THR A 35 2.76 -18.87 -7.60
C THR A 35 3.23 -20.33 -7.60
N ASP A 36 3.73 -20.81 -6.46
CA ASP A 36 4.13 -22.21 -6.28
C ASP A 36 2.91 -23.16 -6.34
N GLU A 37 3.17 -24.47 -6.37
CA GLU A 37 2.12 -25.51 -6.40
C GLU A 37 1.13 -25.39 -5.23
N GLU A 38 1.63 -24.98 -4.07
CA GLU A 38 0.85 -24.58 -2.91
C GLU A 38 0.99 -23.07 -2.67
N PRO A 39 0.07 -22.24 -3.21
CA PRO A 39 0.13 -20.80 -3.06
C PRO A 39 0.05 -20.37 -1.59
N VAL A 40 1.01 -19.56 -1.16
CA VAL A 40 1.01 -18.94 0.16
C VAL A 40 0.44 -17.54 0.04
N LEU A 41 -0.64 -17.26 0.79
CA LEU A 41 -1.19 -15.91 0.92
C LEU A 41 -0.22 -15.03 1.72
N LEU A 42 0.20 -13.91 1.13
CA LEU A 42 1.11 -12.96 1.77
C LEU A 42 0.34 -11.81 2.39
N ASP A 43 -0.46 -11.10 1.60
CA ASP A 43 -1.17 -9.91 2.06
C ASP A 43 -2.58 -9.84 1.46
N ASP A 44 -3.54 -9.34 2.23
CA ASP A 44 -4.91 -9.12 1.80
C ASP A 44 -5.43 -7.84 2.43
N SER A 45 -5.52 -6.77 1.64
CA SER A 45 -5.90 -5.46 2.16
C SER A 45 -7.37 -5.35 2.53
N ARG A 46 -8.24 -6.30 2.13
CA ARG A 46 -9.65 -6.32 2.56
C ARG A 46 -9.80 -6.68 4.04
N LYS A 47 -8.80 -7.33 4.65
CA LYS A 47 -8.76 -7.58 6.10
C LYS A 47 -8.49 -6.32 6.91
N TYR A 48 -8.05 -5.24 6.25
CA TYR A 48 -7.64 -4.00 6.90
C TYR A 48 -8.33 -2.79 6.25
N LYS A 49 -7.65 -2.11 5.33
CA LYS A 49 -8.17 -0.96 4.59
C LYS A 49 -7.61 -0.93 3.17
N PRO A 50 -8.30 -0.30 2.21
CA PRO A 50 -7.76 -0.06 0.88
C PRO A 50 -6.37 0.59 0.93
N MET A 51 -5.55 0.24 -0.04
CA MET A 51 -4.25 0.88 -0.24
C MET A 51 -4.46 2.18 -1.01
N GLU A 52 -3.75 3.23 -0.60
CA GLU A 52 -3.67 4.49 -1.34
C GLU A 52 -2.28 4.63 -1.96
N LEU A 53 -2.21 4.98 -3.23
CA LEU A 53 -0.98 5.23 -3.96
C LEU A 53 -1.07 6.58 -4.68
N ILE A 54 -0.01 7.38 -4.58
CA ILE A 54 0.14 8.61 -5.37
C ILE A 54 1.02 8.28 -6.58
N LEU A 55 0.47 8.43 -7.78
CA LEU A 55 1.13 8.08 -9.04
C LEU A 55 2.31 9.01 -9.35
N GLY A 56 3.27 8.52 -10.12
CA GLY A 56 4.42 9.30 -10.58
C GLY A 56 5.47 9.59 -9.51
N LYS A 57 5.21 9.21 -8.25
CA LYS A 57 6.26 9.17 -7.24
C LYS A 57 7.00 7.85 -7.41
N GLN A 58 8.25 7.91 -7.90
CA GLN A 58 9.16 6.77 -8.10
C GLN A 58 9.55 6.08 -6.76
N PHE A 59 8.56 5.61 -6.02
CA PHE A 59 8.72 4.84 -4.81
C PHE A 59 8.76 3.34 -5.13
N LYS A 60 9.08 2.57 -4.09
CA LYS A 60 9.36 1.13 -4.02
C LYS A 60 8.30 0.16 -4.59
N LEU A 61 7.32 0.57 -5.40
CA LEU A 61 6.26 -0.28 -5.98
C LEU A 61 5.85 0.09 -7.42
N GLU A 62 6.82 0.41 -8.28
CA GLU A 62 6.56 0.82 -9.67
C GLU A 62 5.73 -0.19 -10.47
N VAL A 63 5.92 -1.49 -10.21
CA VAL A 63 5.16 -2.54 -10.90
C VAL A 63 3.67 -2.50 -10.56
N LEU A 64 3.29 -2.18 -9.31
CA LEU A 64 1.88 -2.05 -8.93
C LEU A 64 1.26 -0.80 -9.54
N GLU A 65 2.01 0.30 -9.59
CA GLU A 65 1.60 1.50 -10.33
C GLU A 65 1.31 1.16 -11.80
N ALA A 66 2.23 0.45 -12.46
CA ALA A 66 2.06 0.01 -13.84
C ALA A 66 0.86 -0.94 -14.02
N CYS A 67 0.53 -1.77 -13.02
CA CYS A 67 -0.66 -2.61 -13.04
C CYS A 67 -1.94 -1.77 -12.98
N VAL A 68 -2.05 -0.88 -11.98
CA VAL A 68 -3.23 -0.03 -11.76
C VAL A 68 -3.48 0.89 -12.96
N LYS A 69 -2.43 1.44 -13.59
CA LYS A 69 -2.54 2.29 -14.79
C LYS A 69 -3.20 1.61 -16.00
N THR A 70 -3.40 0.28 -15.96
CA THR A 70 -4.10 -0.47 -17.01
C THR A 70 -5.57 -0.74 -16.71
N MET A 71 -6.06 -0.35 -15.53
CA MET A 71 -7.37 -0.78 -15.01
C MET A 71 -8.43 0.31 -15.16
N LEU A 72 -9.66 -0.11 -15.50
CA LEU A 72 -10.85 0.71 -15.39
C LEU A 72 -11.32 0.81 -13.93
N LEU A 73 -12.09 1.84 -13.60
CA LEU A 73 -12.71 1.95 -12.27
C LEU A 73 -13.67 0.77 -12.02
N GLY A 74 -13.57 0.17 -10.84
CA GLY A 74 -14.31 -1.04 -10.46
C GLY A 74 -13.80 -2.33 -11.11
N GLU A 75 -12.72 -2.28 -11.90
CA GLU A 75 -12.12 -3.48 -12.47
C GLU A 75 -11.48 -4.34 -11.38
N VAL A 76 -11.65 -5.66 -11.51
CA VAL A 76 -10.88 -6.66 -10.75
C VAL A 76 -10.00 -7.41 -11.73
N ALA A 77 -8.69 -7.36 -11.55
CA ALA A 77 -7.73 -8.02 -12.42
C ALA A 77 -6.66 -8.77 -11.62
N GLU A 78 -6.28 -9.93 -12.12
CA GLU A 78 -5.15 -10.71 -11.64
C GLU A 78 -3.89 -10.34 -12.45
N PHE A 79 -2.79 -10.12 -11.75
CA PHE A 79 -1.48 -9.88 -12.32
C PHE A 79 -0.52 -10.95 -11.82
N THR A 80 -0.01 -11.78 -12.74
CA THR A 80 1.14 -12.64 -12.44
C THR A 80 2.41 -11.86 -12.77
N ILE A 81 3.23 -11.59 -11.76
CA ILE A 81 4.39 -10.71 -11.83
C ILE A 81 5.66 -11.51 -11.56
N ASP A 82 6.64 -11.37 -12.44
CA ASP A 82 7.96 -11.98 -12.26
C ASP A 82 8.71 -11.38 -11.06
N LYS A 83 9.41 -12.23 -10.32
CA LYS A 83 10.24 -11.87 -9.16
C LYS A 83 11.24 -10.76 -9.42
N ALA A 84 11.73 -10.62 -10.66
CA ALA A 84 12.66 -9.55 -11.04
C ALA A 84 12.06 -8.14 -10.83
N LEU A 85 10.73 -8.00 -10.85
CA LEU A 85 10.02 -6.73 -10.63
C LEU A 85 9.54 -6.56 -9.19
N LEU A 86 9.82 -7.52 -8.30
CA LEU A 86 9.25 -7.59 -6.94
C LEU A 86 10.29 -7.41 -5.84
N HIS A 87 11.50 -6.94 -6.17
CA HIS A 87 12.59 -6.79 -5.20
C HIS A 87 12.21 -5.92 -3.99
N ALA A 88 11.33 -4.94 -4.19
CA ALA A 88 10.92 -4.00 -3.16
C ALA A 88 9.63 -4.42 -2.44
N TYR A 89 8.92 -5.44 -2.94
CA TYR A 89 7.66 -5.91 -2.36
C TYR A 89 7.80 -6.28 -0.88
N PRO A 90 8.79 -7.09 -0.42
CA PRO A 90 8.89 -7.46 0.99
C PRO A 90 9.06 -6.25 1.93
N ILE A 91 9.85 -5.26 1.49
CA ILE A 91 10.10 -4.05 2.28
C ILE A 91 8.83 -3.21 2.41
N VAL A 92 8.04 -3.13 1.35
CA VAL A 92 6.81 -2.35 1.34
C VAL A 92 5.70 -3.07 2.08
N ALA A 93 5.57 -4.39 1.91
CA ALA A 93 4.66 -5.22 2.70
C ALA A 93 4.93 -5.07 4.21
N LYS A 94 6.20 -5.05 4.64
CA LYS A 94 6.57 -4.74 6.04
C LYS A 94 6.01 -3.39 6.50
N THR A 95 6.15 -2.34 5.69
CA THR A 95 5.62 -1.00 6.00
C THR A 95 4.09 -0.98 6.05
N LEU A 96 3.43 -1.67 5.11
CA LEU A 96 1.97 -1.79 5.07
C LEU A 96 1.43 -2.53 6.29
N ARG A 97 2.00 -3.68 6.65
CA ARG A 97 1.63 -4.46 7.84
C ARG A 97 1.76 -3.63 9.12
N ALA A 98 2.87 -2.91 9.27
CA ALA A 98 3.07 -2.03 10.43
C ALA A 98 2.06 -0.86 10.49
N ALA A 99 1.55 -0.41 9.35
CA ALA A 99 0.53 0.64 9.27
C ALA A 99 -0.90 0.10 9.48
N TRP A 100 -1.15 -1.15 9.11
CA TRP A 100 -2.43 -1.83 9.31
C TRP A 100 -2.62 -2.34 10.73
N ASP A 101 -1.56 -2.88 11.33
CA ASP A 101 -1.56 -3.41 12.68
C ASP A 101 -0.31 -2.95 13.45
N PRO A 102 -0.36 -1.75 14.06
CA PRO A 102 0.74 -1.23 14.85
C PRO A 102 1.04 -2.06 16.10
N ALA A 103 0.07 -2.83 16.62
CA ALA A 103 0.21 -3.61 17.84
C ALA A 103 1.04 -4.88 17.65
N HIS A 104 0.97 -5.50 16.46
CA HIS A 104 1.74 -6.70 16.10
C HIS A 104 2.99 -6.39 15.28
N LYS A 105 3.47 -5.16 15.31
CA LYS A 105 4.73 -4.79 14.66
C LYS A 105 5.88 -5.58 15.30
N PRO A 106 6.66 -6.36 14.53
CA PRO A 106 7.82 -7.06 15.08
C PRO A 106 8.78 -6.04 15.69
N PRO A 107 9.45 -6.39 16.81
CA PRO A 107 10.40 -5.51 17.44
C PRO A 107 11.46 -5.08 16.41
N PRO A 108 12.01 -3.86 16.52
CA PRO A 108 13.09 -3.46 15.64
C PRO A 108 14.19 -4.52 15.73
N THR A 109 14.45 -5.19 14.61
CA THR A 109 15.62 -6.08 14.47
C THR A 109 16.82 -5.23 14.87
N ALA A 110 17.58 -5.67 15.87
CA ALA A 110 18.64 -4.89 16.49
C ALA A 110 19.75 -4.50 15.48
N SER A 111 19.50 -3.44 14.70
CA SER A 111 20.48 -2.80 13.83
C SER A 111 21.05 -1.60 14.59
N GLY A 112 21.90 -1.89 15.57
CA GLY A 112 22.73 -0.88 16.22
C GLY A 112 22.43 -0.65 17.70
N CYS A 113 23.04 -1.47 18.56
CA CYS A 113 23.71 -1.01 19.80
C CYS A 113 24.46 -2.18 20.48
N CYS A 114 25.42 -2.78 19.77
CA CYS A 114 26.58 -3.48 20.32
C CYS A 114 27.38 -4.00 19.13
N GLY A 115 28.47 -3.31 18.81
CA GLY A 115 29.45 -3.80 17.84
C GLY A 115 30.01 -5.13 18.32
N MET A 116 30.38 -5.99 17.35
CA MET A 116 31.06 -7.28 17.55
C MET A 116 30.14 -8.48 17.85
N MET A 117 29.32 -8.96 16.89
CA MET A 117 28.95 -10.41 16.74
C MET A 117 27.91 -10.79 15.65
N MET A 118 27.58 -9.96 14.65
CA MET A 118 26.61 -10.39 13.60
C MET A 118 27.05 -10.01 12.18
N ALA A 119 28.13 -10.61 11.68
CA ALA A 119 28.55 -10.49 10.28
C ALA A 119 27.97 -11.58 9.36
N ALA A 120 27.15 -12.50 9.89
CA ALA A 120 26.67 -13.68 9.18
C ALA A 120 25.14 -13.79 9.03
N GLN A 121 24.35 -12.87 9.60
CA GLN A 121 22.89 -12.92 9.47
C GLN A 121 22.40 -11.88 8.46
N GLN A 122 21.74 -12.37 7.41
CA GLN A 122 21.07 -11.52 6.41
C GLN A 122 20.04 -10.61 7.11
N PRO A 123 19.80 -9.39 6.59
CA PRO A 123 18.78 -8.49 7.13
C PRO A 123 17.42 -9.18 7.19
N GLN A 124 16.83 -9.27 8.38
CA GLN A 124 15.48 -9.80 8.59
C GLN A 124 14.48 -8.65 8.74
N LEU A 125 13.28 -8.84 8.21
CA LEU A 125 12.14 -7.95 8.31
C LEU A 125 11.33 -8.20 9.57
N GLY A 126 11.44 -9.40 10.17
CA GLY A 126 10.68 -9.83 11.34
C GLY A 126 9.35 -10.50 10.98
N TYR A 127 9.20 -10.91 9.72
CA TYR A 127 8.02 -11.57 9.18
C TYR A 127 8.50 -12.79 8.39
N PRO A 128 8.33 -14.03 8.90
CA PRO A 128 8.95 -15.21 8.32
C PRO A 128 8.64 -15.43 6.83
N ASP A 129 7.44 -15.08 6.40
CA ASP A 129 7.00 -15.15 5.00
C ASP A 129 7.71 -14.11 4.11
N LEU A 130 7.83 -12.87 4.57
CA LEU A 130 8.58 -11.82 3.86
C LEU A 130 10.09 -12.07 3.87
N ASP A 131 10.61 -12.64 4.95
CA ASP A 131 12.01 -13.06 5.10
C ASP A 131 12.34 -14.20 4.14
N GLY A 132 11.44 -15.19 4.03
CA GLY A 132 11.53 -16.25 3.03
C GLY A 132 11.52 -15.68 1.60
N LEU A 133 10.67 -14.69 1.33
CA LEU A 133 10.59 -14.05 0.02
C LEU A 133 11.85 -13.22 -0.32
N LEU A 134 12.51 -12.62 0.67
CA LEU A 134 13.82 -11.97 0.48
C LEU A 134 14.93 -12.98 0.16
N GLN A 135 14.97 -14.10 0.88
CA GLN A 135 16.00 -15.13 0.69
C GLN A 135 15.82 -15.89 -0.63
N ARG A 136 14.56 -16.17 -1.00
CA ARG A 136 14.20 -16.86 -2.22
C ARG A 136 13.13 -16.03 -2.94
N PRO A 137 13.52 -15.11 -3.83
CA PRO A 137 12.57 -14.34 -4.62
C PRO A 137 11.68 -15.25 -5.46
N GLN A 138 10.38 -14.97 -5.44
CA GLN A 138 9.34 -15.73 -6.13
C GLN A 138 8.42 -14.81 -6.93
N ASN A 139 7.80 -15.40 -7.96
CA ASN A 139 6.77 -14.73 -8.73
C ASN A 139 5.51 -14.65 -7.86
N LEU A 140 4.81 -13.52 -7.93
CA LEU A 140 3.57 -13.32 -7.18
C LEU A 140 2.40 -13.20 -8.13
N ARG A 141 1.27 -13.73 -7.67
CA ARG A 141 -0.05 -13.46 -8.23
C ARG A 141 -0.71 -12.41 -7.35
N ILE A 142 -1.02 -11.27 -7.94
CA ILE A 142 -1.64 -10.14 -7.26
C ILE A 142 -2.99 -9.85 -7.91
N VAL A 143 -4.07 -10.03 -7.17
CA VAL A 143 -5.40 -9.61 -7.58
C VAL A 143 -5.62 -8.20 -7.07
N ILE A 144 -5.98 -7.26 -7.95
CA ILE A 144 -6.24 -5.86 -7.62
C ILE A 144 -7.69 -5.55 -7.97
N GLU A 145 -8.36 -4.79 -7.10
CA GLU A 145 -9.66 -4.17 -7.35
C GLU A 145 -9.48 -2.65 -7.27
N LEU A 146 -9.66 -1.95 -8.40
CA LEU A 146 -9.52 -0.50 -8.45
C LEU A 146 -10.81 0.20 -7.98
N LEU A 147 -10.74 0.96 -6.89
CA LEU A 147 -11.90 1.60 -6.27
C LEU A 147 -12.10 3.04 -6.74
N SER A 148 -11.04 3.85 -6.69
CA SER A 148 -11.06 5.25 -7.13
C SER A 148 -9.75 5.68 -7.77
N ALA A 149 -9.85 6.70 -8.63
CA ALA A 149 -8.73 7.44 -9.19
C ALA A 149 -9.14 8.92 -9.15
N GLU A 150 -8.46 9.69 -8.31
CA GLU A 150 -8.78 11.07 -7.99
C GLU A 150 -7.64 11.97 -8.48
N ALA A 151 -8.00 13.04 -9.17
CA ALA A 151 -7.03 14.03 -9.62
C ALA A 151 -6.38 14.71 -8.41
N LYS A 152 -5.10 15.10 -8.56
CA LYS A 152 -4.37 15.83 -7.50
C LYS A 152 -5.14 17.03 -6.94
N SER A 153 -5.76 17.82 -7.81
CA SER A 153 -6.53 19.00 -7.43
C SER A 153 -7.71 18.69 -6.51
N ASP A 154 -8.30 17.51 -6.66
CA ASP A 154 -9.57 17.18 -6.02
C ASP A 154 -9.32 16.73 -4.58
N TYR A 155 -8.36 15.82 -4.36
CA TYR A 155 -8.05 15.38 -3.00
C TYR A 155 -7.33 16.45 -2.17
N GLU A 156 -6.57 17.35 -2.79
CA GLU A 156 -5.93 18.48 -2.09
C GLU A 156 -6.98 19.48 -1.60
N ARG A 157 -8.01 19.77 -2.41
CA ARG A 157 -9.15 20.61 -1.99
C ARG A 157 -9.92 19.97 -0.84
N GLU A 158 -10.22 18.68 -0.92
CA GLU A 158 -10.87 17.95 0.19
C GLU A 158 -10.05 18.01 1.48
N SER A 159 -8.73 17.79 1.38
CA SER A 159 -7.82 17.87 2.53
C SER A 159 -7.80 19.26 3.15
N TRP A 160 -7.83 20.31 2.31
CA TRP A 160 -7.89 21.69 2.79
C TRP A 160 -9.23 22.01 3.49
N ALA A 161 -10.34 21.57 2.90
CA ALA A 161 -11.68 21.75 3.47
C ALA A 161 -11.82 21.05 4.83
N LEU A 162 -11.28 19.83 4.96
CA LEU A 162 -11.23 19.11 6.24
C LEU A 162 -10.40 19.86 7.29
N ASN A 163 -9.20 20.34 6.92
CA ASN A 163 -8.36 21.12 7.83
C ASN A 163 -9.06 22.40 8.32
N GLU A 164 -9.82 23.08 7.46
CA GLU A 164 -10.59 24.26 7.85
C GLU A 164 -11.72 23.92 8.84
N GLN A 165 -12.45 22.83 8.59
CA GLN A 165 -13.48 22.33 9.49
C GLN A 165 -12.91 21.90 10.85
N GLU A 166 -11.76 21.21 10.88
CA GLU A 166 -11.08 20.82 12.12
C GLU A 166 -10.60 22.04 12.91
N LYS A 167 -10.06 23.05 12.22
CA LYS A 167 -9.65 24.32 12.82
C LYS A 167 -10.86 25.05 13.42
N LEU A 168 -11.98 25.11 12.70
CA LEU A 168 -13.22 25.72 13.17
C LEU A 168 -13.80 24.97 14.38
N ALA A 169 -13.83 23.63 14.34
CA ALA A 169 -14.26 22.80 15.46
C ALA A 169 -13.37 23.00 16.71
N SER A 170 -12.07 23.18 16.52
CA SER A 170 -11.14 23.50 17.62
C SER A 170 -11.45 24.85 18.26
N VAL A 171 -11.73 25.89 17.47
CA VAL A 171 -12.15 27.21 17.97
C VAL A 171 -13.47 27.12 18.72
N HIS A 172 -14.46 26.39 18.20
CA HIS A 172 -15.74 26.19 18.89
C HIS A 172 -15.58 25.43 20.22
N ARG A 173 -14.71 24.41 20.28
CA ARG A 173 -14.39 23.71 21.53
C ARG A 173 -13.72 24.64 22.55
N ALA A 174 -12.76 25.45 22.12
CA ALA A 174 -12.10 26.43 22.98
C ALA A 174 -13.07 27.51 23.49
N ALA A 175 -14.00 27.97 22.64
CA ALA A 175 -15.03 28.94 23.03
C ALA A 175 -16.02 28.35 24.06
N ARG A 176 -16.44 27.09 23.90
CA ARG A 176 -17.31 26.39 24.88
C ARG A 176 -16.61 26.12 26.21
N ALA A 177 -15.31 25.81 26.20
CA ALA A 177 -14.53 25.59 27.42
C ALA A 177 -14.37 26.87 28.26
N ARG A 178 -14.37 28.05 27.61
CA ARG A 178 -14.29 29.37 28.27
C ARG A 178 -15.62 29.85 28.88
N GLN A 179 -16.74 29.19 28.58
CA GLN A 179 -18.07 29.56 29.08
C GLN A 179 -18.56 28.66 30.23
N ARG A 180 -17.74 27.74 30.75
CA ARG A 180 -18.05 27.02 31.99
C ARG A 180 -17.87 27.97 33.17
N PRO A 181 -18.91 28.28 33.96
CA PRO A 181 -18.73 29.00 35.20
C PRO A 181 -17.88 28.14 36.14
N LEU A 182 -16.90 28.77 36.79
CA LEU A 182 -16.24 28.15 37.94
C LEU A 182 -17.29 27.99 39.07
N PRO A 183 -17.25 26.88 39.82
CA PRO A 183 -18.21 26.62 40.90
C PRO A 183 -18.13 27.67 42.02
#